data_AF-A0A7M4EI56-F1
#
_entry.id   AF-A0A7M4EI56-F1
#
_cell.length_a   1.000
_cell.length_b   1.000
_cell.length_c   1.000
_cell.angle_alpha   90.00
_cell.angle_beta   90.00
_cell.angle_gamma   90.00
#
_symmetry.space_group_name_H-M   'P 1'
#
loop_
_entity.id
_entity.type
_entity.pdbx_description
1 polymer ?
#
loop_
_entity_poly.entity_id
_entity_poly.type
_entity_poly.pdbx_seq_one_letter_code
_entity_poly.pdbx_strand_id
1 'polypeptide(L)'
;MGGAPWAVPVPVPIPPAAPGMDPAEAEFLAEKELVTIVPNFSLDRIYLIGGDLGPFNPGLPMEVPLWLAINLKQRQKCRLIPPEWMDVEKLEAIRDQERKEDTFTPMPSPYYMELTKLLLNYASDNIPRADEIRTLVKDTWDTRIAKLRLSADSFVRQQEAHAKLDNLTLMEINTTGTFLTQALDHMYKLRTSLQPGESAQSQDF
;
A
#
# COMPACT_ATOMS: atom_id res chain seq x y z
N MET A 1 58.47 -13.20 9.45
CA MET A 1 57.42 -12.68 8.56
C MET A 1 56.13 -12.70 9.33
N GLY A 2 55.72 -11.55 9.88
CA GLY A 2 54.54 -11.43 10.73
C GLY A 2 53.28 -11.22 9.89
N GLY A 3 52.35 -12.16 9.95
CA GLY A 3 51.02 -12.02 9.36
C GLY A 3 50.10 -11.29 10.34
N ALA A 4 49.46 -10.22 9.88
CA ALA A 4 48.52 -9.42 10.66
C ALA A 4 47.28 -10.26 11.02
N PRO A 5 46.76 -10.15 12.27
CA PRO A 5 45.56 -10.86 12.67
C PRO A 5 44.34 -10.22 11.99
N TRP A 6 43.52 -11.10 11.44
CA TRP A 6 42.21 -10.85 10.82
C TRP A 6 41.36 -9.87 11.64
N ALA A 7 40.76 -8.90 10.95
CA ALA A 7 39.86 -7.93 11.55
C ALA A 7 38.57 -8.63 12.02
N VAL A 8 38.24 -8.45 13.29
CA VAL A 8 36.93 -8.82 13.85
C VAL A 8 35.87 -7.94 13.16
N PRO A 9 34.74 -8.49 12.65
CA PRO A 9 33.69 -7.67 12.08
C PRO A 9 33.12 -6.75 13.17
N VAL A 10 33.31 -5.45 13.00
CA VAL A 10 32.69 -4.43 13.86
C VAL A 10 31.17 -4.54 13.66
N PRO A 11 30.34 -4.55 14.71
CA PRO A 11 28.90 -4.51 14.56
C PRO A 11 28.53 -3.28 13.75
N VAL A 12 27.95 -3.50 12.56
CA VAL A 12 27.47 -2.40 11.73
C VAL A 12 26.32 -1.74 12.51
N PRO A 13 26.40 -0.44 12.82
CA PRO A 13 25.29 0.28 13.43
C PRO A 13 24.07 0.12 12.51
N ILE A 14 23.01 -0.47 13.03
CA ILE A 14 21.73 -0.49 12.32
C ILE A 14 21.35 0.98 12.13
N PRO A 15 21.23 1.47 10.88
CA PRO A 15 20.85 2.85 10.64
C PRO A 15 19.53 3.13 11.36
N PRO A 16 19.30 4.36 11.86
CA PRO A 16 17.99 4.73 12.39
C PRO A 16 16.94 4.38 11.33
N ALA A 17 15.90 3.66 11.75
CA ALA A 17 14.82 3.24 10.86
C ALA A 17 14.36 4.48 10.08
N ALA A 18 14.39 4.39 8.74
CA ALA A 18 13.85 5.44 7.89
C ALA A 18 12.41 5.73 8.37
N PRO A 19 12.01 7.01 8.45
CA PRO A 19 10.62 7.33 8.75
C PRO A 19 9.73 6.54 7.77
N GLY A 20 8.69 5.88 8.30
CA GLY A 20 7.73 5.19 7.47
C GLY A 20 7.10 6.16 6.46
N MET A 21 6.68 5.62 5.31
CA MET A 21 5.97 6.39 4.30
C MET A 21 4.70 7.00 4.91
N ASP A 22 4.53 8.30 4.76
CA ASP A 22 3.33 9.04 5.17
C ASP A 22 2.13 8.62 4.28
N PRO A 23 0.91 8.47 4.83
CA PRO A 23 -0.33 8.39 4.04
C PRO A 23 -0.42 9.37 2.86
N ALA A 24 0.09 10.59 2.99
CA ALA A 24 0.12 11.57 1.90
C ALA A 24 1.04 11.15 0.72
N GLU A 25 2.16 10.48 1.01
CA GLU A 25 3.04 9.93 -0.02
C GLU A 25 2.39 8.75 -0.73
N ALA A 26 1.67 7.89 -0.01
CA ALA A 26 0.91 6.79 -0.61
C ALA A 26 -0.22 7.31 -1.52
N GLU A 27 -0.93 8.36 -1.10
CA GLU A 27 -1.93 9.04 -1.94
C GLU A 27 -1.30 9.62 -3.21
N PHE A 28 -0.15 10.28 -3.10
CA PHE A 28 0.60 10.79 -4.24
C PHE A 28 1.04 9.69 -5.23
N LEU A 29 1.37 8.50 -4.74
CA LEU A 29 1.68 7.35 -5.60
C LEU A 29 0.43 6.84 -6.33
N ALA A 30 -0.71 6.74 -5.62
CA ALA A 30 -1.98 6.30 -6.17
C ALA A 30 -2.53 7.23 -7.26
N GLU A 31 -2.20 8.52 -7.20
CA GLU A 31 -2.61 9.52 -8.18
C GLU A 31 -2.08 9.28 -9.61
N LYS A 32 -1.13 8.37 -9.77
CA LYS A 32 -0.59 7.94 -11.08
C LYS A 32 -1.47 6.93 -11.79
N GLU A 33 -2.40 6.29 -11.09
CA GLU A 33 -3.32 5.33 -11.68
C GLU A 33 -4.15 5.98 -12.78
N LEU A 34 -4.38 5.23 -13.87
CA LEU A 34 -5.19 5.70 -14.98
C LEU A 34 -6.67 5.51 -14.66
N VAL A 35 -7.45 6.56 -14.93
CA VAL A 35 -8.91 6.54 -14.82
C VAL A 35 -9.54 7.11 -16.09
N THR A 36 -10.76 6.66 -16.38
CA THR A 36 -11.49 7.11 -17.56
C THR A 36 -12.34 8.34 -17.24
N ILE A 37 -12.22 9.36 -18.09
CA ILE A 37 -13.06 10.56 -18.04
C ILE A 37 -13.76 10.79 -19.38
N VAL A 38 -14.83 11.57 -19.35
CA VAL A 38 -15.46 12.16 -20.53
C VAL A 38 -15.31 13.68 -20.42
N PRO A 39 -14.42 14.31 -21.21
CA PRO A 39 -14.23 15.76 -21.18
C PRO A 39 -15.39 16.49 -21.85
N ASN A 40 -15.59 17.76 -21.50
CA ASN A 40 -16.58 18.65 -22.15
C ASN A 40 -15.90 19.81 -22.90
N PHE A 41 -14.61 19.70 -23.16
CA PHE A 41 -13.80 20.70 -23.86
C PHE A 41 -12.95 20.03 -24.94
N SER A 42 -12.53 20.83 -25.92
CA SER A 42 -11.61 20.41 -26.98
C SER A 42 -10.20 20.88 -26.65
N LEU A 43 -9.22 20.00 -26.77
CA LEU A 43 -7.80 20.34 -26.63
C LEU A 43 -6.95 19.35 -27.41
N ASP A 44 -5.96 19.85 -28.14
CA ASP A 44 -4.99 19.01 -28.85
C ASP A 44 -4.10 18.21 -27.89
N ARG A 45 -3.25 17.35 -28.45
CA ARG A 45 -2.32 16.53 -27.65
C ARG A 45 -1.40 17.39 -26.80
N ILE A 46 -1.22 16.98 -25.56
CA ILE A 46 -0.26 17.54 -24.61
C ILE A 46 0.88 16.54 -24.44
N TYR A 47 2.10 16.98 -24.64
CA TYR A 47 3.31 16.16 -24.45
C TYR A 47 3.88 16.44 -23.06
N LEU A 48 3.76 15.48 -22.12
CA LEU A 48 4.34 15.59 -20.78
C LEU A 48 5.64 14.79 -20.70
N ILE A 49 6.47 15.10 -19.69
CA ILE A 49 7.68 14.33 -19.39
C ILE A 49 7.35 12.85 -19.14
N GLY A 50 6.20 12.59 -18.51
CA GLY A 50 5.72 11.24 -18.17
C GLY A 50 4.84 10.57 -19.24
N GLY A 51 4.71 11.16 -20.44
CA GLY A 51 3.90 10.63 -21.53
C GLY A 51 2.93 11.64 -22.13
N ASP A 52 2.25 11.25 -23.20
CA ASP A 52 1.36 12.12 -23.95
C ASP A 52 -0.09 11.93 -23.53
N LEU A 53 -0.86 13.03 -23.50
CA LEU A 53 -2.29 13.04 -23.19
C LEU A 53 -3.10 13.65 -24.33
N GLY A 54 -4.29 13.10 -24.56
CA GLY A 54 -5.22 13.59 -25.56
C GLY A 54 -5.02 13.00 -26.97
N PRO A 55 -5.69 13.55 -27.98
CA PRO A 55 -6.51 14.76 -27.94
C PRO A 55 -7.75 14.61 -27.04
N PHE A 56 -8.13 15.70 -26.39
CA PHE A 56 -9.37 15.79 -25.60
C PHE A 56 -10.51 16.16 -26.54
N ASN A 57 -11.38 15.20 -26.82
CA ASN A 57 -12.55 15.41 -27.67
C ASN A 57 -13.82 15.43 -26.80
N PRO A 58 -14.63 16.50 -26.85
CA PRO A 58 -15.85 16.59 -26.06
C PRO A 58 -16.76 15.37 -26.23
N GLY A 59 -17.22 14.80 -25.11
CA GLY A 59 -18.17 13.69 -25.11
C GLY A 59 -17.58 12.31 -25.43
N LEU A 60 -16.28 12.20 -25.74
CA LEU A 60 -15.61 10.93 -25.98
C LEU A 60 -14.80 10.47 -24.75
N PRO A 61 -14.97 9.22 -24.29
CA PRO A 61 -14.16 8.69 -23.19
C PRO A 61 -12.66 8.67 -23.52
N MET A 62 -11.83 8.96 -22.53
CA MET A 62 -10.38 8.83 -22.61
C MET A 62 -9.77 8.55 -21.23
N GLU A 63 -8.60 7.92 -21.23
CA GLU A 63 -7.84 7.66 -19.99
C GLU A 63 -6.89 8.82 -19.69
N VAL A 64 -6.84 9.20 -18.42
CA VAL A 64 -5.89 10.18 -17.89
C VAL A 64 -5.42 9.74 -16.51
N PRO A 65 -4.24 10.20 -16.04
CA PRO A 65 -3.84 10.01 -14.65
C PRO A 65 -4.86 10.63 -13.68
N LEU A 66 -5.05 9.99 -12.53
CA LEU A 66 -6.03 10.41 -11.53
C LEU A 66 -5.84 11.85 -11.06
N TRP A 67 -4.60 12.31 -10.83
CA TRP A 67 -4.35 13.71 -10.44
C TRP A 67 -4.95 14.72 -11.44
N LEU A 68 -4.89 14.40 -12.74
CA LEU A 68 -5.45 15.25 -13.78
C LEU A 68 -6.97 15.11 -13.82
N ALA A 69 -7.49 13.90 -13.69
CA ALA A 69 -8.92 13.65 -13.65
C ALA A 69 -9.61 14.44 -12.53
N ILE A 70 -9.06 14.41 -11.32
CA ILE A 70 -9.56 15.15 -10.16
C ILE A 70 -9.45 16.65 -10.40
N ASN A 71 -8.33 17.15 -10.95
CA ASN A 71 -8.17 18.56 -11.27
C ASN A 71 -9.21 19.06 -12.29
N LEU A 72 -9.47 18.29 -13.34
CA LEU A 72 -10.47 18.60 -14.36
C LEU A 72 -11.89 18.53 -13.79
N LYS A 73 -12.18 17.54 -12.93
CA LYS A 73 -13.48 17.38 -12.27
C LYS A 73 -13.81 18.57 -11.37
N GLN A 74 -12.87 19.02 -10.54
CA GLN A 74 -13.05 20.21 -9.69
C GLN A 74 -13.34 21.49 -10.49
N ARG A 75 -12.83 21.55 -11.72
CA ARG A 75 -13.07 22.66 -12.67
C ARG A 75 -14.30 22.46 -13.55
N GLN A 76 -15.10 21.42 -13.29
CA GLN A 76 -16.30 21.06 -14.07
C GLN A 76 -15.99 20.82 -15.56
N LYS A 77 -14.79 20.33 -15.88
CA LYS A 77 -14.32 20.08 -17.25
C LYS A 77 -14.43 18.64 -17.73
N CYS A 78 -14.87 17.73 -16.86
CA CYS A 78 -15.12 16.36 -17.22
C CYS A 78 -16.18 15.72 -16.33
N ARG A 79 -16.70 14.59 -16.81
CA ARG A 79 -17.42 13.60 -16.02
C ARG A 79 -16.47 12.42 -15.80
N LEU A 80 -16.38 11.92 -14.57
CA LEU A 80 -15.63 10.71 -14.25
C LEU A 80 -16.46 9.47 -14.52
N ILE A 81 -15.83 8.41 -15.02
CA ILE A 81 -16.43 7.08 -15.12
C ILE A 81 -15.83 6.23 -14.00
N PRO A 82 -16.65 5.62 -13.11
CA PRO A 82 -16.12 4.76 -12.05
C PRO A 82 -15.35 3.57 -12.64
N PRO A 83 -14.25 3.13 -12.00
CA PRO A 83 -13.58 1.90 -12.36
C PRO A 83 -14.52 0.70 -12.32
N GLU A 84 -14.29 -0.31 -13.16
CA GLU A 84 -15.19 -1.47 -13.30
C GLU A 84 -15.37 -2.30 -12.02
N TRP A 85 -14.37 -2.26 -11.13
CA TRP A 85 -14.42 -2.93 -9.82
C TRP A 85 -15.18 -2.12 -8.76
N MET A 86 -15.41 -0.83 -8.99
CA MET A 86 -16.12 0.08 -8.08
C MET A 86 -17.63 -0.05 -8.31
N ASP A 87 -18.11 -1.27 -8.16
CA ASP A 87 -19.47 -1.72 -8.36
C ASP A 87 -19.92 -2.46 -7.10
N VAL A 88 -21.17 -2.27 -6.69
CA VAL A 88 -21.63 -2.75 -5.38
C VAL A 88 -21.59 -4.27 -5.31
N GLU A 89 -22.13 -4.94 -6.31
CA GLU A 89 -22.24 -6.40 -6.35
C GLU A 89 -20.85 -7.05 -6.36
N LYS A 90 -19.88 -6.47 -7.08
CA LYS A 90 -18.49 -6.93 -7.07
C LYS A 90 -17.80 -6.69 -5.73
N LEU A 91 -18.01 -5.54 -5.11
CA LEU A 91 -17.43 -5.22 -3.81
C LEU A 91 -18.02 -6.06 -2.68
N GLU A 92 -19.30 -6.41 -2.75
CA GLU A 92 -19.91 -7.39 -1.84
C GLU A 92 -19.24 -8.75 -1.97
N ALA A 93 -19.03 -9.24 -3.20
CA ALA A 93 -18.33 -10.49 -3.43
C ALA A 93 -16.88 -10.47 -2.90
N ILE A 94 -16.15 -9.36 -3.09
CA ILE A 94 -14.80 -9.17 -2.54
C ILE A 94 -14.83 -9.21 -1.01
N ARG A 95 -15.73 -8.45 -0.38
CA ARG A 95 -15.88 -8.41 1.09
C ARG A 95 -16.19 -9.80 1.65
N ASP A 96 -17.12 -10.52 1.04
CA ASP A 96 -17.57 -11.82 1.53
C ASP A 96 -16.48 -12.90 1.34
N GLN A 97 -15.77 -12.86 0.22
CA GLN A 97 -14.61 -13.70 -0.02
C GLN A 97 -13.48 -13.39 0.98
N GLU A 98 -13.20 -12.12 1.26
CA GLU A 98 -12.21 -11.72 2.25
C GLU A 98 -12.60 -12.16 3.67
N ARG A 99 -13.89 -12.16 4.03
CA ARG A 99 -14.34 -12.66 5.34
C ARG A 99 -14.25 -14.18 5.48
N LYS A 100 -14.40 -14.90 4.38
CA LYS A 100 -14.41 -16.37 4.36
C LYS A 100 -13.01 -16.96 4.44
N GLU A 101 -12.03 -16.32 3.81
CA GLU A 101 -10.69 -16.87 3.68
C GLU A 101 -9.80 -16.45 4.85
N ASP A 102 -8.95 -17.35 5.35
CA ASP A 102 -8.04 -17.03 6.46
C ASP A 102 -6.87 -16.15 6.02
N THR A 103 -6.49 -16.21 4.74
CA THR A 103 -5.42 -15.41 4.13
C THR A 103 -5.94 -14.16 3.44
N PHE A 104 -5.05 -13.21 3.15
CA PHE A 104 -5.38 -12.02 2.36
C PHE A 104 -5.73 -12.39 0.92
N THR A 105 -6.92 -11.97 0.48
CA THR A 105 -7.34 -12.19 -0.91
C THR A 105 -6.78 -11.08 -1.82
N PRO A 106 -6.62 -11.34 -3.15
CA PRO A 106 -6.19 -10.30 -4.09
C PRO A 106 -7.19 -9.15 -4.17
N MET A 107 -6.67 -7.92 -4.15
CA MET A 107 -7.49 -6.70 -4.27
C MET A 107 -7.59 -6.24 -5.74
N PRO A 108 -8.69 -5.57 -6.13
CA PRO A 108 -8.92 -5.16 -7.52
C PRO A 108 -7.95 -4.09 -8.03
N SER A 109 -7.35 -3.32 -7.11
CA SER A 109 -6.28 -2.38 -7.39
C SER A 109 -5.31 -2.35 -6.20
N PRO A 110 -3.99 -2.17 -6.44
CA PRO A 110 -3.02 -1.97 -5.35
C PRO A 110 -3.30 -0.70 -4.53
N TYR A 111 -4.09 0.25 -5.05
CA TYR A 111 -4.41 1.53 -4.41
C TYR A 111 -5.92 1.72 -4.19
N TYR A 112 -6.67 0.63 -3.98
CA TYR A 112 -8.13 0.66 -3.90
C TYR A 112 -8.67 1.65 -2.85
N MET A 113 -7.95 1.85 -1.74
CA MET A 113 -8.35 2.77 -0.66
C MET A 113 -8.25 4.23 -1.08
N GLU A 114 -7.11 4.59 -1.66
CA GLU A 114 -6.80 5.93 -2.14
C GLU A 114 -7.74 6.30 -3.30
N LEU A 115 -7.91 5.38 -4.25
CA LEU A 115 -8.85 5.55 -5.37
C LEU A 115 -10.28 5.77 -4.88
N THR A 116 -10.77 4.92 -3.96
CA THR A 116 -12.12 5.06 -3.41
C THR A 116 -12.28 6.39 -2.67
N LYS A 117 -11.30 6.76 -1.84
CA LYS A 117 -11.33 8.04 -1.11
C LYS A 117 -11.41 9.23 -2.07
N LEU A 118 -10.51 9.32 -3.05
CA LEU A 118 -10.44 10.46 -3.96
C LEU A 118 -11.68 10.52 -4.86
N LEU A 119 -12.08 9.41 -5.47
CA LEU A 119 -13.21 9.36 -6.39
C LEU A 119 -14.54 9.65 -5.68
N LEU A 120 -14.80 9.07 -4.50
CA LEU A 120 -16.03 9.34 -3.77
C LEU A 120 -16.07 10.74 -3.14
N ASN A 121 -14.92 11.38 -2.91
CA ASN A 121 -14.88 12.74 -2.37
C ASN A 121 -15.11 13.81 -3.45
N TYR A 122 -14.58 13.60 -4.66
CA TYR A 122 -14.63 14.62 -5.72
C TYR A 122 -15.62 14.31 -6.85
N ALA A 123 -16.11 13.08 -6.95
CA ALA A 123 -16.94 12.61 -8.06
C ALA A 123 -18.07 11.67 -7.65
N SER A 124 -18.54 11.74 -6.40
CA SER A 124 -19.70 10.97 -5.95
C SER A 124 -20.96 11.20 -6.79
N ASP A 125 -21.12 12.38 -7.37
CA ASP A 125 -22.21 12.70 -8.31
C ASP A 125 -22.17 11.88 -9.61
N ASN A 126 -21.05 11.21 -9.90
CA ASN A 126 -20.90 10.35 -11.08
C ASN A 126 -20.89 8.86 -10.74
N ILE A 127 -20.95 8.52 -9.46
CA ILE A 127 -20.81 7.15 -8.96
C ILE A 127 -22.13 6.71 -8.30
N PRO A 128 -22.87 5.77 -8.90
CA PRO A 128 -24.11 5.28 -8.30
C PRO A 128 -23.82 4.56 -6.98
N ARG A 129 -24.71 4.71 -5.99
CA ARG A 129 -24.62 4.04 -4.68
C ARG A 129 -23.28 4.30 -3.95
N ALA A 130 -22.73 5.52 -4.09
CA ALA A 130 -21.45 5.93 -3.51
C ALA A 130 -21.29 5.62 -2.01
N ASP A 131 -22.34 5.82 -1.19
CA ASP A 131 -22.28 5.55 0.25
C ASP A 131 -22.21 4.06 0.60
N GLU A 132 -22.82 3.23 -0.23
CA GLU A 132 -22.77 1.78 -0.08
C GLU A 132 -21.40 1.24 -0.48
N ILE A 133 -20.85 1.71 -1.60
CA ILE A 133 -19.45 1.46 -2.01
C ILE A 133 -18.48 1.86 -0.89
N ARG A 134 -18.67 3.04 -0.28
CA ARG A 134 -17.86 3.51 0.85
C ARG A 134 -17.90 2.53 2.02
N THR A 135 -19.08 2.04 2.36
CA THR A 135 -19.27 1.06 3.45
C THR A 135 -18.58 -0.26 3.12
N LEU A 136 -18.75 -0.80 1.91
CA LEU A 136 -18.16 -2.08 1.50
C LEU A 136 -16.63 -2.05 1.48
N VAL A 137 -16.04 -0.97 0.97
CA VAL A 137 -14.59 -0.78 0.98
C VAL A 137 -14.07 -0.69 2.41
N LYS A 138 -14.77 0.03 3.29
CA LYS A 138 -14.41 0.13 4.71
C LYS A 138 -14.52 -1.23 5.43
N ASP A 139 -15.59 -1.99 5.22
CA ASP A 139 -15.76 -3.33 5.79
C ASP A 139 -14.63 -4.27 5.38
N THR A 140 -14.22 -4.20 4.11
CA THR A 140 -13.10 -4.98 3.57
C THR A 140 -11.79 -4.58 4.23
N TRP A 141 -11.52 -3.27 4.32
CA TRP A 141 -10.34 -2.72 5.01
C TRP A 141 -10.29 -3.16 6.48
N ASP A 142 -11.37 -2.99 7.24
CA ASP A 142 -11.41 -3.32 8.67
C ASP A 142 -11.16 -4.83 8.89
N THR A 143 -11.71 -5.68 8.01
CA THR A 143 -11.45 -7.14 8.02
C THR A 143 -9.96 -7.44 7.79
N ARG A 144 -9.35 -6.80 6.79
CA ARG A 144 -7.93 -7.02 6.43
C ARG A 144 -6.97 -6.51 7.50
N ILE A 145 -7.24 -5.34 8.07
CA ILE A 145 -6.43 -4.82 9.20
C ILE A 145 -6.56 -5.70 10.44
N ALA A 146 -7.74 -6.27 10.71
CA ALA A 146 -7.90 -7.23 11.80
C ALA A 146 -7.04 -8.49 11.57
N LYS A 147 -7.06 -9.07 10.36
CA LYS A 147 -6.18 -10.19 9.99
C LYS A 147 -4.70 -9.86 10.14
N LEU A 148 -4.27 -8.69 9.69
CA LEU A 148 -2.88 -8.26 9.79
C LEU A 148 -2.41 -8.18 11.25
N ARG A 149 -3.26 -7.67 12.15
CA ARG A 149 -2.96 -7.64 13.59
C ARG A 149 -2.85 -9.03 14.20
N LEU A 150 -3.76 -9.95 13.84
CA LEU A 150 -3.71 -11.34 14.31
C LEU A 150 -2.47 -12.08 13.79
N SER A 151 -2.12 -11.87 12.52
CA SER A 151 -0.91 -12.42 11.91
C SER A 151 0.35 -11.92 12.62
N ALA A 152 0.42 -10.61 12.93
CA ALA A 152 1.55 -10.01 13.63
C ALA A 152 1.66 -10.51 15.08
N ASP A 153 0.54 -10.64 15.80
CA ASP A 153 0.52 -11.18 17.18
C ASP A 153 1.00 -12.65 17.20
N SER A 154 0.52 -13.47 16.26
CA SER A 154 0.98 -14.86 16.12
C SER A 154 2.48 -14.95 15.86
N PHE A 155 2.99 -14.15 14.92
CA PHE A 155 4.42 -14.11 14.58
C PHE A 155 5.29 -13.80 15.81
N VAL A 156 4.89 -12.80 16.60
CA VAL A 156 5.58 -12.40 17.83
C VAL A 156 5.53 -13.50 18.89
N ARG A 157 4.36 -14.10 19.14
CA ARG A 157 4.17 -15.14 20.16
C ARG A 157 4.96 -16.41 19.84
N GLN A 158 4.99 -16.80 18.58
CA GLN A 158 5.68 -18.00 18.12
C GLN A 158 7.18 -17.78 17.89
N GLN A 159 7.66 -16.54 18.01
CA GLN A 159 9.06 -16.15 17.78
C GLN A 159 9.56 -16.59 16.39
N GLU A 160 8.68 -16.49 15.40
CA GLU A 160 8.98 -16.78 14.01
C GLU A 160 10.07 -15.84 13.48
N ALA A 161 10.83 -16.31 12.48
CA ALA A 161 11.89 -15.53 11.84
C ALA A 161 11.52 -15.07 10.42
N HIS A 162 10.45 -15.61 9.85
CA HIS A 162 10.03 -15.34 8.47
C HIS A 162 8.52 -15.44 8.35
N ALA A 163 7.89 -14.47 7.69
CA ALA A 163 6.47 -14.47 7.35
C ALA A 163 6.30 -14.18 5.86
N LYS A 164 5.36 -14.87 5.22
CA LYS A 164 4.94 -14.58 3.85
C LYS A 164 3.64 -13.78 3.89
N LEU A 165 3.69 -12.55 3.38
CA LEU A 165 2.53 -11.65 3.31
C LEU A 165 2.16 -11.43 1.85
N ASP A 166 1.30 -12.29 1.32
CA ASP A 166 0.78 -12.13 -0.04
C ASP A 166 -0.40 -11.15 -0.05
N ASN A 167 -0.61 -10.46 -1.18
CA ASN A 167 -1.78 -9.62 -1.46
C ASN A 167 -2.04 -8.44 -0.51
N LEU A 168 -1.09 -8.05 0.35
CA LEU A 168 -1.19 -6.80 1.09
C LEU A 168 -0.97 -5.59 0.17
N THR A 169 -1.71 -4.52 0.42
CA THR A 169 -1.50 -3.24 -0.28
C THR A 169 -0.53 -2.34 0.47
N LEU A 170 0.01 -1.35 -0.22
CA LEU A 170 0.95 -0.39 0.37
C LEU A 170 0.34 0.36 1.55
N MET A 171 -0.94 0.75 1.45
CA MET A 171 -1.64 1.47 2.53
C MET A 171 -1.80 0.61 3.80
N GLU A 172 -2.06 -0.69 3.65
CA GLU A 172 -2.14 -1.64 4.77
C GLU A 172 -0.77 -1.78 5.46
N ILE A 173 0.29 -1.95 4.65
CA ILE A 173 1.67 -2.05 5.14
C ILE A 173 2.09 -0.77 5.87
N ASN A 174 1.83 0.41 5.30
CA ASN A 174 2.23 1.69 5.88
C ASN A 174 1.55 1.97 7.22
N THR A 175 0.33 1.46 7.43
CA THR A 175 -0.43 1.71 8.67
C THR A 175 0.23 1.05 9.90
N THR A 176 0.85 -0.12 9.75
CA THR A 176 1.43 -0.87 10.88
C THR A 176 2.91 -1.20 10.75
N GLY A 177 3.47 -1.05 9.55
CA GLY A 177 4.81 -1.53 9.18
C GLY A 177 5.91 -0.94 10.04
N THR A 178 5.95 0.39 10.19
CA THR A 178 6.98 1.08 10.98
C THR A 178 7.00 0.64 12.44
N PHE A 179 5.84 0.50 13.05
CA PHE A 179 5.75 0.04 14.43
C PHE A 179 6.20 -1.43 14.54
N LEU A 180 5.69 -2.29 13.68
CA LEU A 180 5.95 -3.73 13.74
C LEU A 180 7.45 -4.02 13.53
N THR A 181 8.08 -3.43 12.53
CA THR A 181 9.51 -3.67 12.26
C THR A 181 10.40 -3.16 13.39
N GLN A 182 10.12 -1.98 13.94
CA GLN A 182 10.87 -1.46 15.10
C GLN A 182 10.72 -2.37 16.34
N ALA A 183 9.52 -2.85 16.62
CA ALA A 183 9.28 -3.78 17.73
C ALA A 183 10.04 -5.11 17.51
N LEU A 184 10.02 -5.65 16.30
CA LEU A 184 10.73 -6.88 15.94
C LEU A 184 12.26 -6.72 16.03
N ASP A 185 12.81 -5.56 15.67
CA ASP A 185 14.24 -5.27 15.84
C ASP A 185 14.66 -5.34 17.32
N HIS A 186 13.83 -4.80 18.21
CA HIS A 186 14.08 -4.91 19.65
C HIS A 186 14.00 -6.35 20.14
N MET A 187 13.00 -7.11 19.70
CA MET A 187 12.88 -8.53 20.03
C MET A 187 14.10 -9.33 19.55
N TYR A 188 14.58 -9.06 18.33
CA TYR A 188 15.74 -9.72 17.76
C TYR A 188 17.01 -9.44 18.58
N LYS A 189 17.24 -8.18 18.98
CA LYS A 189 18.36 -7.79 19.85
C LYS A 189 18.32 -8.51 21.20
N LEU A 190 17.15 -8.61 21.82
CA LEU A 190 16.99 -9.35 23.08
C LEU A 190 17.29 -10.84 22.89
N ARG A 191 16.78 -11.46 21.83
CA ARG A 191 17.02 -12.88 21.52
C ARG A 191 18.49 -13.21 21.32
N THR A 192 19.22 -12.32 20.65
CA THR A 192 20.64 -12.51 20.30
C THR A 192 21.60 -12.13 21.42
N SER A 193 21.18 -11.26 22.36
CA SER A 193 21.99 -10.85 23.52
C SER A 193 22.39 -11.97 24.48
N LEU A 194 21.66 -13.10 24.47
CA LEU A 194 21.93 -14.27 25.30
C LEU A 194 22.83 -15.31 24.62
N GLN A 195 23.14 -15.16 23.33
CA GLN A 195 24.17 -16.00 22.70
C GLN A 195 25.53 -15.49 23.18
N PRO A 196 26.30 -16.28 23.96
CA PRO A 196 27.68 -15.93 24.23
C PRO A 196 28.38 -15.86 22.87
N GLY A 197 29.00 -14.74 22.54
CA GLY A 197 30.04 -14.78 21.51
C GLY A 197 31.00 -15.88 21.92
N GLU A 198 31.25 -16.86 21.03
CA GLU A 198 32.14 -17.99 21.26
C GLU A 198 33.42 -17.51 21.93
N SER A 199 33.43 -17.57 23.26
CA SER A 199 34.52 -17.10 24.08
C SER A 199 35.41 -18.31 24.16
N ALA A 200 36.50 -18.24 23.40
CA ALA A 200 37.60 -19.19 23.36
C ALA A 200 37.74 -19.97 24.68
N GLN A 201 37.30 -21.23 24.66
CA GLN A 201 37.85 -22.22 25.57
C GLN A 201 39.25 -22.56 25.06
N SER A 202 40.23 -21.73 25.40
CA SER A 202 41.61 -22.21 25.53
C SER A 202 41.67 -22.96 26.86
N GLN A 203 41.43 -24.27 26.81
CA GLN A 203 41.86 -25.18 27.87
C GLN A 203 43.39 -25.12 27.92
N ASP A 204 43.90 -24.81 29.10
CA ASP A 204 45.28 -25.06 29.50
C ASP A 204 45.62 -26.54 29.25
N PHE A 205 46.68 -26.81 28.47
CA PHE A 205 47.80 -27.72 28.74
C PHE A 205 48.85 -27.64 27.62
#